data_AF-A0A7Y6I2D5-F1
#
_entry.id   AF-A0A7Y6I2D5-F1
#
_cell.length_a   1.000
_cell.length_b   1.000
_cell.length_c   1.000
_cell.angle_alpha   90.00
_cell.angle_beta   90.00
_cell.angle_gamma   90.00
#
_symmetry.space_group_name_H-M   'P 1'
#
loop_
_entity.id
_entity.type
_entity.pdbx_description
1 polymer ?
#
loop_
_entity_poly.entity_id
_entity_poly.type
_entity_poly.pdbx_seq_one_letter_code
_entity_poly.pdbx_strand_id
1 'polypeptide(L)'
;MSNEVGHGGDAARLARAARSGAGRAAPHTLLARLAVVEARGWGLAGDHREARAAIRRADRAISRSVPATDPEWLATFTPAHHAGSVMHALRDLGLHDEAARHAELALDLPASNVRTLALHQTLLATVHAAQGDLEAACATASKALTAHPHLASARLRTRLRDFARRLKPHQDVRCVRDYTEHARELLTTP
;
A
#
# COMPACT_ATOMS: atom_id res chain seq x y z
N MET A 1 -8.34 21.15 2.26
CA MET A 1 -8.16 19.79 2.79
C MET A 1 -9.43 18.91 2.72
N SER A 2 -10.45 19.27 1.93
CA SER A 2 -11.80 18.67 2.09
C SER A 2 -12.24 17.76 0.94
N ASN A 3 -11.47 17.67 -0.16
CA ASN A 3 -11.92 16.93 -1.34
C ASN A 3 -11.55 15.44 -1.28
N GLU A 4 -10.35 15.09 -0.82
CA GLU A 4 -9.87 13.69 -0.81
C GLU A 4 -10.66 12.78 0.13
N VAL A 5 -11.13 13.31 1.26
CA VAL A 5 -11.96 12.58 2.24
C VAL A 5 -13.30 12.17 1.62
N GLY A 6 -13.94 13.06 0.84
CA GLY A 6 -15.18 12.76 0.11
C GLY A 6 -15.00 11.65 -0.93
N HIS A 7 -13.94 11.76 -1.73
CA HIS A 7 -13.62 10.77 -2.77
C HIS A 7 -13.27 9.39 -2.19
N GLY A 8 -12.64 9.33 -1.02
CA GLY A 8 -12.33 8.07 -0.33
C GLY A 8 -13.59 7.29 0.07
N GLY A 9 -14.57 7.98 0.66
CA GLY A 9 -15.85 7.38 1.04
C GLY A 9 -16.67 6.90 -0.15
N ASP A 10 -16.68 7.65 -1.25
CA ASP A 10 -17.36 7.26 -2.49
C ASP A 10 -16.73 6.01 -3.11
N ALA A 11 -15.39 5.97 -3.22
CA ALA A 11 -14.68 4.80 -3.70
C ALA A 11 -14.97 3.55 -2.84
N ALA A 12 -15.04 3.73 -1.52
CA ALA A 12 -15.36 2.63 -0.61
C ALA A 12 -16.79 2.11 -0.80
N ARG A 13 -17.77 3.01 -0.98
CA ARG A 13 -19.17 2.63 -1.26
C ARG A 13 -19.31 1.91 -2.60
N LEU A 14 -18.60 2.35 -3.64
CA LEU A 14 -18.58 1.66 -4.93
C LEU A 14 -17.99 0.25 -4.82
N ALA A 15 -16.88 0.09 -4.10
CA ALA A 15 -16.28 -1.23 -3.86
C ALA A 15 -17.22 -2.16 -3.07
N ARG A 16 -17.93 -1.62 -2.06
CA ARG A 16 -18.96 -2.33 -1.30
C ARG A 16 -20.14 -2.76 -2.17
N ALA A 17 -20.60 -1.88 -3.05
CA ALA A 17 -21.68 -2.18 -3.99
C ALA A 17 -21.26 -3.30 -4.96
N ALA A 18 -20.08 -3.18 -5.57
CA ALA A 18 -19.53 -4.22 -6.45
C ALA A 18 -19.41 -5.58 -5.74
N ARG A 19 -18.95 -5.59 -4.49
CA ARG A 19 -18.83 -6.82 -3.69
C ARG A 19 -20.20 -7.43 -3.38
N SER A 20 -21.20 -6.61 -3.11
CA SER A 20 -22.56 -7.07 -2.81
C SER A 20 -23.27 -7.59 -4.07
N GLY A 21 -22.94 -7.04 -5.24
CA GLY A 21 -23.45 -7.47 -6.54
C GLY A 21 -22.71 -8.63 -7.21
N ALA A 22 -21.57 -9.07 -6.68
CA ALA A 22 -20.73 -10.12 -7.31
C ALA A 22 -21.41 -11.51 -7.39
N GLY A 23 -22.53 -11.71 -6.69
CA GLY A 23 -23.29 -12.96 -6.69
C GLY A 23 -22.67 -14.05 -5.81
N ARG A 24 -23.39 -15.16 -5.62
CA ARG A 24 -22.99 -16.25 -4.72
C ARG A 24 -21.80 -17.07 -5.23
N ALA A 25 -21.59 -17.10 -6.54
CA ALA A 25 -20.51 -17.86 -7.20
C ALA A 25 -19.23 -17.02 -7.39
N ALA A 26 -19.17 -15.80 -6.86
CA ALA A 26 -17.97 -14.97 -6.97
C ALA A 26 -16.77 -15.65 -6.31
N PRO A 27 -15.61 -15.72 -6.99
CA PRO A 27 -14.40 -16.24 -6.37
C PRO A 27 -14.03 -15.45 -5.11
N HIS A 28 -13.60 -16.15 -4.07
CA HIS A 28 -13.23 -15.51 -2.81
C HIS A 28 -12.07 -14.51 -2.97
N THR A 29 -11.17 -14.73 -3.93
CA THR A 29 -10.10 -13.79 -4.32
C THR A 29 -10.65 -12.45 -4.81
N LEU A 30 -11.73 -12.46 -5.61
CA LEU A 30 -12.40 -11.24 -6.05
C LEU A 30 -13.03 -10.51 -4.86
N LEU A 31 -13.71 -11.25 -3.98
CA LEU A 31 -14.33 -10.68 -2.78
C LEU A 31 -13.29 -10.04 -1.84
N ALA A 32 -12.13 -10.68 -1.68
CA ALA A 32 -10.99 -10.15 -0.92
C ALA A 32 -10.46 -8.87 -1.57
N ARG A 33 -10.24 -8.88 -2.89
CA ARG A 33 -9.77 -7.73 -3.65
C ARG A 33 -10.72 -6.53 -3.52
N LEU A 34 -12.02 -6.73 -3.65
CA LEU A 34 -13.00 -5.67 -3.48
C LEU A 34 -13.05 -5.16 -2.04
N ALA A 35 -12.92 -6.05 -1.05
CA ALA A 35 -12.91 -5.67 0.36
C ALA A 35 -11.67 -4.85 0.75
N VAL A 36 -10.48 -5.12 0.20
CA VAL A 36 -9.31 -4.26 0.44
C VAL A 36 -9.40 -2.91 -0.27
N VAL A 37 -10.07 -2.82 -1.42
CA VAL A 37 -10.37 -1.52 -2.05
C VAL A 37 -11.33 -0.72 -1.17
N GLU A 38 -12.37 -1.37 -0.63
CA GLU A 38 -13.28 -0.78 0.36
C GLU A 38 -12.51 -0.27 1.59
N ALA A 39 -11.62 -1.10 2.15
CA ALA A 39 -10.80 -0.72 3.31
C ALA A 39 -9.91 0.49 3.04
N ARG A 40 -9.27 0.55 1.87
CA ARG A 40 -8.42 1.68 1.49
C ARG A 40 -9.21 2.97 1.31
N GLY A 41 -10.42 2.90 0.74
CA GLY A 41 -11.29 4.06 0.60
C GLY A 41 -11.71 4.62 1.97
N TRP A 42 -12.09 3.74 2.91
CA TRP A 42 -12.39 4.16 4.28
C TRP A 42 -11.17 4.63 5.06
N GLY A 43 -10.00 4.02 4.85
CA GLY A 43 -8.73 4.49 5.41
C GLY A 43 -8.41 5.91 4.98
N LEU A 44 -8.53 6.21 3.68
CA LEU A 44 -8.37 7.56 3.14
C LEU A 44 -9.41 8.55 3.70
N ALA A 45 -10.63 8.09 3.95
CA ALA A 45 -11.69 8.90 4.54
C ALA A 45 -11.55 9.08 6.07
N GLY A 46 -10.61 8.40 6.73
CA GLY A 46 -10.43 8.42 8.18
C GLY A 46 -11.49 7.64 8.97
N ASP A 47 -12.32 6.82 8.31
CA ASP A 47 -13.35 6.03 8.99
C ASP A 47 -12.77 4.71 9.52
N HIS A 48 -12.28 4.75 10.76
CA HIS A 48 -11.69 3.59 11.43
C HIS A 48 -12.65 2.39 11.51
N ARG A 49 -13.93 2.64 11.75
CA ARG A 49 -14.91 1.56 11.98
C ARG A 49 -15.15 0.81 10.67
N GLU A 50 -15.45 1.54 9.60
CA GLU A 50 -15.75 0.96 8.31
C GLU A 50 -14.51 0.34 7.67
N ALA A 51 -13.33 0.96 7.81
CA ALA A 51 -12.07 0.42 7.34
C ALA A 51 -11.74 -0.91 8.04
N ARG A 52 -11.79 -0.98 9.38
CA ARG A 52 -11.55 -2.23 10.12
C ARG A 52 -12.57 -3.31 9.76
N ALA A 53 -13.83 -2.96 9.56
CA ALA A 53 -14.84 -3.92 9.12
C ALA A 53 -14.54 -4.47 7.71
N ALA A 54 -14.05 -3.63 6.81
CA ALA A 54 -13.64 -4.02 5.47
C ALA A 54 -12.38 -4.90 5.48
N ILE A 55 -11.37 -4.57 6.29
CA ILE A 55 -10.17 -5.40 6.49
C ILE A 55 -10.59 -6.80 6.97
N ARG A 56 -11.42 -6.91 8.02
CA ARG A 56 -11.90 -8.22 8.50
C ARG A 56 -12.65 -9.01 7.44
N ARG A 57 -13.38 -8.34 6.53
CA ARG A 57 -14.04 -9.02 5.39
C ARG A 57 -13.02 -9.51 4.37
N ALA A 58 -11.99 -8.71 4.09
CA ALA A 58 -10.90 -9.08 3.19
C ALA A 58 -10.12 -10.28 3.73
N ASP A 59 -9.72 -10.27 5.01
CA ASP A 59 -9.02 -11.36 5.68
C ASP A 59 -9.81 -12.68 5.60
N ARG A 60 -11.11 -12.62 5.89
CA ARG A 60 -11.97 -13.81 5.79
C ARG A 60 -12.09 -14.31 4.35
N ALA A 61 -12.18 -13.42 3.36
CA ALA A 61 -12.29 -13.82 1.97
C ALA A 61 -10.96 -14.41 1.46
N ILE A 62 -9.81 -13.79 1.74
CA ILE A 62 -8.52 -14.30 1.30
C ILE A 62 -8.16 -15.63 1.98
N SER A 63 -8.57 -15.85 3.23
CA SER A 63 -8.38 -17.16 3.89
C SER A 63 -9.15 -18.32 3.25
N ARG A 64 -10.14 -18.00 2.40
CA ARG A 64 -10.97 -18.96 1.67
C ARG A 64 -10.69 -18.97 0.17
N SER A 65 -9.72 -18.20 -0.31
CA SER A 65 -9.38 -18.21 -1.73
C SER A 65 -8.77 -19.54 -2.14
N VAL A 66 -9.06 -19.96 -3.37
CA VAL A 66 -8.44 -21.11 -4.00
C VAL A 66 -7.86 -20.64 -5.34
N PRO A 67 -6.64 -20.05 -5.33
CA PRO A 67 -6.07 -19.40 -6.51
C PRO A 67 -5.98 -20.30 -7.75
N ALA A 68 -5.83 -21.62 -7.56
CA ALA A 68 -5.80 -22.59 -8.65
C ALA A 68 -7.12 -22.67 -9.45
N THR A 69 -8.23 -22.23 -8.86
CA THR A 69 -9.56 -22.21 -9.51
C THR A 69 -9.97 -20.83 -9.99
N ASP A 70 -9.15 -19.81 -9.73
CA ASP A 70 -9.45 -18.45 -10.13
C ASP A 70 -9.22 -18.26 -11.64
N PRO A 71 -10.08 -17.47 -12.31
CA PRO A 71 -9.79 -16.95 -13.64
C PRO A 71 -8.41 -16.27 -13.71
N GLU A 72 -7.72 -16.40 -14.84
CA GLU A 72 -6.36 -15.87 -15.04
C GLU A 72 -6.23 -14.37 -14.70
N TRP A 73 -7.25 -13.57 -15.00
CA TRP A 73 -7.25 -12.14 -14.69
C TRP A 73 -7.22 -11.83 -13.17
N LEU A 74 -7.59 -12.79 -12.31
CA LEU A 74 -7.47 -12.69 -10.85
C LEU A 74 -6.13 -13.17 -10.30
N ALA A 75 -5.35 -13.96 -11.07
CA ALA A 75 -4.11 -14.59 -10.61
C ALA A 75 -3.07 -13.59 -10.10
N THR A 76 -3.15 -12.34 -10.54
CA THR A 76 -2.28 -11.24 -10.07
C THR A 76 -2.53 -10.83 -8.62
N PHE A 77 -3.69 -11.16 -8.02
CA PHE A 77 -4.01 -10.78 -6.64
C PHE A 77 -3.62 -11.89 -5.66
N THR A 78 -2.42 -11.78 -5.11
CA THR A 78 -1.85 -12.75 -4.16
C THR A 78 -2.03 -12.31 -2.70
N PRO A 79 -1.75 -13.17 -1.69
CA PRO A 79 -1.70 -12.78 -0.29
C PRO A 79 -0.82 -11.56 0.01
N ALA A 80 0.29 -11.40 -0.72
CA ALA A 80 1.14 -10.21 -0.61
C ALA A 80 0.46 -8.92 -1.08
N HIS A 81 -0.29 -8.97 -2.18
CA HIS A 81 -1.07 -7.83 -2.68
C HIS A 81 -2.19 -7.44 -1.69
N HIS A 82 -2.80 -8.44 -1.06
CA HIS A 82 -3.75 -8.25 0.02
C HIS A 82 -3.08 -7.56 1.22
N ALA A 83 -1.98 -8.11 1.73
CA ALA A 83 -1.25 -7.56 2.87
C ALA A 83 -0.78 -6.12 2.64
N GLY A 84 -0.23 -5.82 1.46
CA GLY A 84 0.18 -4.46 1.11
C GLY A 84 -0.98 -3.48 1.00
N SER A 85 -2.19 -3.96 0.66
CA SER A 85 -3.40 -3.12 0.65
C SER A 85 -3.94 -2.87 2.06
N VAL A 86 -3.88 -3.86 2.96
CA VAL A 86 -4.24 -3.71 4.37
C VAL A 86 -3.25 -2.76 5.08
N MET A 87 -1.94 -2.95 4.87
CA MET A 87 -0.89 -2.04 5.35
C MET A 87 -1.17 -0.59 4.93
N HIS A 88 -1.64 -0.38 3.70
CA HIS A 88 -1.99 0.94 3.20
C HIS A 88 -3.17 1.56 3.96
N ALA A 89 -4.26 0.82 4.10
CA ALA A 89 -5.44 1.28 4.81
C ALA A 89 -5.12 1.62 6.28
N LEU A 90 -4.37 0.76 6.97
CA LEU A 90 -3.94 0.99 8.36
C LEU A 90 -3.02 2.21 8.49
N ARG A 91 -2.10 2.39 7.54
CA ARG A 91 -1.24 3.59 7.49
C ARG A 91 -2.07 4.86 7.33
N ASP A 92 -3.08 4.86 6.46
CA ASP A 92 -3.94 6.03 6.24
C ASP A 92 -4.77 6.38 7.50
N LEU A 93 -5.08 5.38 8.33
CA LEU A 93 -5.73 5.55 9.64
C LEU A 93 -4.78 5.95 10.78
N GLY A 94 -3.47 6.10 10.53
CA GLY A 94 -2.49 6.37 11.59
C GLY A 94 -2.15 5.15 12.47
N LEU A 95 -2.62 3.94 12.11
CA LEU A 95 -2.37 2.71 12.86
C LEU A 95 -1.04 2.07 12.43
N HIS A 96 0.06 2.80 12.64
CA HIS A 96 1.37 2.47 12.08
C HIS A 96 1.95 1.15 12.59
N ASP A 97 1.85 0.87 13.89
CA ASP A 97 2.30 -0.40 14.46
C ASP A 97 1.52 -1.59 13.91
N GLU A 98 0.22 -1.43 13.71
CA GLU A 98 -0.60 -2.47 13.08
C GLU A 98 -0.23 -2.66 11.62
N ALA A 99 0.04 -1.57 10.89
CA ALA A 99 0.43 -1.61 9.48
C ALA A 99 1.76 -2.35 9.29
N ALA A 100 2.75 -2.12 10.17
CA ALA A 100 4.07 -2.75 10.11
C ALA A 100 3.99 -4.29 10.23
N ARG A 101 3.01 -4.84 10.95
CA ARG A 101 2.82 -6.31 11.07
C ARG A 101 2.49 -6.99 9.74
N HIS A 102 2.02 -6.24 8.73
CA HIS A 102 1.75 -6.77 7.40
C HIS A 102 2.96 -6.70 6.46
N ALA A 103 4.08 -6.11 6.89
CA ALA A 103 5.24 -5.83 6.06
C ALA A 103 5.86 -7.10 5.45
N GLU A 104 6.12 -8.10 6.28
CA GLU A 104 6.76 -9.36 5.85
C GLU A 104 5.96 -10.00 4.71
N LEU A 105 4.67 -10.24 4.91
CA LEU A 105 3.80 -10.80 3.89
C LEU A 105 3.63 -9.87 2.68
N ALA A 106 3.59 -8.55 2.86
CA ALA A 106 3.48 -7.61 1.75
C ALA A 106 4.75 -7.60 0.87
N LEU A 107 5.92 -7.91 1.43
CA LEU A 107 7.19 -7.98 0.71
C LEU A 107 7.47 -9.37 0.12
N ASP A 108 6.69 -10.39 0.49
CA ASP A 108 6.76 -11.74 -0.07
C ASP A 108 6.15 -11.81 -1.48
N LEU A 109 6.85 -11.18 -2.43
CA LEU A 109 6.48 -11.13 -3.84
C LEU A 109 7.53 -11.88 -4.68
N PRO A 110 7.10 -12.56 -5.77
CA PRO A 110 8.05 -13.18 -6.68
C PRO A 110 8.94 -12.11 -7.32
N ALA A 111 10.16 -12.50 -7.71
CA ALA A 111 11.15 -11.60 -8.30
C ALA A 111 10.64 -10.84 -9.56
N SER A 112 9.65 -11.39 -10.26
CA SER A 112 9.00 -10.73 -11.40
C SER A 112 8.14 -9.51 -11.02
N ASN A 113 7.71 -9.38 -9.75
CA ASN A 113 6.84 -8.31 -9.26
C ASN A 113 7.60 -7.08 -8.73
N VAL A 114 8.72 -6.72 -9.38
CA VAL A 114 9.62 -5.62 -8.99
C VAL A 114 8.88 -4.30 -8.72
N ARG A 115 7.91 -3.95 -9.59
CA ARG A 115 7.12 -2.72 -9.44
C ARG A 115 6.27 -2.71 -8.18
N THR A 116 5.59 -3.82 -7.88
CA THR A 116 4.73 -3.92 -6.69
C THR A 116 5.60 -3.94 -5.43
N LEU A 117 6.72 -4.66 -5.47
CA LEU A 117 7.70 -4.69 -4.37
C LEU A 117 8.19 -3.28 -4.03
N ALA A 118 8.63 -2.51 -5.02
CA ALA A 118 9.08 -1.12 -4.81
C ALA A 118 7.96 -0.25 -4.21
N LEU A 119 6.71 -0.40 -4.66
CA LEU A 119 5.57 0.33 -4.10
C LEU A 119 5.25 -0.06 -2.65
N HIS A 120 5.43 -1.32 -2.27
CA HIS A 120 5.26 -1.79 -0.89
C HIS A 120 6.42 -1.36 0.00
N GLN A 121 7.66 -1.36 -0.50
CA GLN A 121 8.82 -0.81 0.19
C GLN A 121 8.64 0.69 0.48
N THR A 122 8.22 1.52 -0.49
CA THR A 122 7.96 2.95 -0.22
C THR A 122 6.83 3.15 0.80
N LEU A 123 5.80 2.30 0.79
CA LEU A 123 4.73 2.34 1.78
C LEU A 123 5.25 1.97 3.17
N LEU A 124 6.03 0.90 3.30
CA LEU A 124 6.65 0.48 4.57
C LEU A 124 7.61 1.54 5.11
N ALA A 125 8.42 2.15 4.24
CA ALA A 125 9.28 3.26 4.64
C ALA A 125 8.47 4.42 5.24
N THR A 126 7.30 4.72 4.67
CA THR A 126 6.38 5.73 5.21
C THR A 126 5.82 5.33 6.58
N VAL A 127 5.59 4.03 6.81
CA VAL A 127 5.16 3.50 8.11
C VAL A 127 6.28 3.64 9.15
N HIS A 128 7.51 3.21 8.84
CA HIS A 128 8.67 3.36 9.74
C HIS A 128 8.93 4.83 10.12
N ALA A 129 8.88 5.74 9.14
CA ALA A 129 9.06 7.17 9.40
C ALA A 129 7.99 7.71 10.37
N ALA A 130 6.74 7.26 10.23
CA ALA A 130 5.66 7.66 11.13
C ALA A 130 5.77 7.04 12.53
N GLN A 131 6.49 5.92 12.68
CA GLN A 131 6.87 5.33 13.97
C GLN A 131 8.11 6.00 14.60
N GLY A 132 8.75 6.94 13.88
CA GLY A 132 9.99 7.59 14.31
C GLY A 132 11.28 6.83 13.99
N ASP A 133 11.20 5.66 13.34
CA ASP A 133 12.36 4.88 12.92
C ASP A 133 12.87 5.37 11.55
N LEU A 134 13.64 6.46 11.58
CA LEU A 134 14.17 7.10 10.38
C LEU A 134 15.21 6.24 9.65
N GLU A 135 16.02 5.48 10.39
CA GLU A 135 17.02 4.56 9.82
C GLU A 135 16.33 3.47 8.99
N ALA A 136 15.35 2.77 9.57
CA ALA A 136 14.60 1.75 8.84
C ALA A 136 13.76 2.35 7.70
N ALA A 137 13.26 3.58 7.85
CA ALA A 137 12.55 4.29 6.80
C ALA A 137 13.46 4.57 5.59
N CYS A 138 14.60 5.21 5.81
CA CYS A 138 15.58 5.53 4.76
C CYS A 138 16.12 4.26 4.11
N ALA A 139 16.54 3.26 4.88
CA ALA A 139 17.05 2.00 4.36
C ALA A 139 16.02 1.29 3.46
N THR A 140 14.75 1.28 3.85
CA THR A 140 13.68 0.65 3.07
C THR A 140 13.34 1.46 1.81
N ALA A 141 13.26 2.78 1.90
CA ALA A 141 12.98 3.63 0.75
C ALA A 141 14.12 3.61 -0.28
N SER A 142 15.38 3.52 0.15
CA SER A 142 16.54 3.41 -0.74
C SER A 142 16.44 2.19 -1.67
N LYS A 143 15.96 1.04 -1.18
CA LYS A 143 15.72 -0.16 -2.02
C LYS A 143 14.74 0.15 -3.17
N ALA A 144 13.64 0.83 -2.87
CA ALA A 144 12.66 1.23 -3.88
C ALA A 144 13.19 2.29 -4.84
N LEU A 145 14.00 3.22 -4.33
CA LEU A 145 14.63 4.30 -5.10
C LEU A 145 15.64 3.76 -6.10
N THR A 146 16.49 2.80 -5.70
CA THR A 146 17.45 2.13 -6.61
C THR A 146 16.74 1.34 -7.72
N ALA A 147 15.58 0.74 -7.43
CA ALA A 147 14.80 0.02 -8.44
C ALA A 147 14.07 0.96 -9.44
N HIS A 148 13.82 2.22 -9.05
CA HIS A 148 12.96 3.12 -9.80
C HIS A 148 13.39 3.39 -11.26
N PRO A 149 14.67 3.67 -11.58
CA PRO A 149 15.08 4.01 -12.95
C PRO A 149 14.73 2.94 -13.99
N HIS A 150 14.66 1.68 -13.56
CA HIS A 150 14.30 0.54 -14.42
C HIS A 150 12.78 0.32 -14.54
N LEU A 151 11.98 1.15 -13.87
CA LEU A 151 10.53 1.04 -13.80
C LEU A 151 9.86 2.28 -14.41
N ALA A 152 9.15 2.09 -15.52
CA ALA A 152 8.21 3.07 -16.05
C ALA A 152 6.97 3.20 -15.14
N SER A 153 7.10 3.88 -14.00
CA SER A 153 6.01 4.03 -13.02
C SER A 153 5.93 5.44 -12.41
N ALA A 154 5.04 6.26 -12.97
CA ALA A 154 4.72 7.59 -12.43
C ALA A 154 4.19 7.53 -10.98
N ARG A 155 3.47 6.46 -10.63
CA ARG A 155 2.97 6.23 -9.26
C ARG A 155 4.11 6.03 -8.26
N LEU A 156 5.11 5.22 -8.60
CA LEU A 156 6.28 5.01 -7.73
C LEU A 156 7.06 6.31 -7.54
N ARG A 157 7.35 7.01 -8.65
CA ARG A 157 8.02 8.32 -8.62
C ARG A 157 7.31 9.34 -7.74
N THR A 158 5.98 9.38 -7.80
CA THR A 158 5.18 10.27 -6.95
C THR A 158 5.32 9.90 -5.48
N ARG A 159 5.19 8.62 -5.13
CA ARG A 159 5.35 8.17 -3.72
C ARG A 159 6.74 8.41 -3.16
N LEU A 160 7.80 8.20 -3.95
CA LEU A 160 9.17 8.49 -3.53
C LEU A 160 9.39 9.99 -3.27
N ARG A 161 8.82 10.85 -4.12
CA ARG A 161 8.82 12.31 -3.90
C ARG A 161 8.02 12.69 -2.65
N ASP A 162 6.86 12.08 -2.45
CA ASP A 162 6.02 12.34 -1.27
C ASP A 162 6.73 11.93 0.02
N PHE A 163 7.41 10.78 -0.01
CA PHE A 163 8.23 10.30 1.11
C PHE A 163 9.41 11.25 1.39
N ALA A 164 10.16 11.70 0.37
CA ALA A 164 11.22 12.68 0.54
C ALA A 164 10.71 14.00 1.17
N ARG A 165 9.53 14.47 0.77
CA ARG A 165 8.91 15.67 1.38
C ARG A 165 8.54 15.45 2.85
N ARG A 166 8.09 14.25 3.23
CA ARG A 166 7.76 13.90 4.62
C ARG A 166 8.98 13.89 5.54
N LEU A 167 10.17 13.60 5.00
CA LEU A 167 11.40 13.60 5.78
C LEU A 167 12.03 14.99 5.98
N LYS A 168 11.50 16.04 5.32
CA LYS A 168 12.05 17.41 5.43
C LYS A 168 12.25 17.90 6.89
N PRO A 169 11.34 17.64 7.84
CA PRO A 169 11.55 18.02 9.25
C PRO A 169 12.76 17.37 9.92
N HIS A 170 13.31 16.30 9.34
CA HIS A 170 14.41 15.50 9.87
C HIS A 170 15.70 15.62 9.03
N GLN A 171 15.84 16.68 8.23
CA GLN A 171 16.95 16.85 7.28
C GLN A 171 18.35 16.83 7.91
N ASP A 172 18.47 17.11 9.20
CA ASP A 172 19.76 17.11 9.92
C ASP A 172 20.21 15.69 10.31
N VAL A 173 19.31 14.69 10.23
CA VAL A 173 19.64 13.28 10.48
C VAL A 173 20.40 12.71 9.29
N ARG A 174 21.53 12.05 9.56
CA ARG A 174 22.46 11.52 8.53
C ARG A 174 21.75 10.66 7.48
N CYS A 175 21.00 9.65 7.88
CA CYS A 175 20.30 8.75 6.94
C CYS A 175 19.27 9.49 6.06
N VAL A 176 18.64 10.53 6.58
CA VAL A 176 17.68 11.37 5.85
C VAL A 176 18.37 12.23 4.80
N ARG A 177 19.50 12.85 5.16
CA ARG A 177 20.31 13.64 4.23
C ARG A 177 20.79 12.76 3.08
N ASP A 178 21.41 11.63 3.40
CA ASP A 178 21.96 10.68 2.42
C ASP A 178 20.85 10.18 1.45
N TYR A 179 19.68 9.82 1.99
CA TYR A 179 18.53 9.45 1.17
C TYR A 179 18.05 10.60 0.28
N THR A 180 17.94 11.81 0.82
CA THR A 180 17.38 12.97 0.10
C THR A 180 18.30 13.43 -1.03
N GLU A 181 19.61 13.37 -0.83
CA GLU A 181 20.61 13.64 -1.88
C GLU A 181 20.45 12.64 -3.03
N HIS A 182 20.44 11.34 -2.74
CA HIS A 182 20.23 10.30 -3.74
C HIS A 182 18.87 10.43 -4.46
N ALA A 183 17.82 10.78 -3.72
CA ALA A 183 16.48 10.98 -4.28
C ALA A 183 16.44 12.17 -5.25
N ARG A 184 17.19 13.25 -5.00
CA ARG A 184 17.27 14.39 -5.93
C ARG A 184 17.92 13.98 -7.25
N GLU A 185 18.99 13.20 -7.19
CA GLU A 185 19.70 12.71 -8.39
C GLU A 185 18.80 11.82 -9.26
N LEU A 186 18.06 10.89 -8.64
CA LEU A 186 17.30 9.89 -9.39
C LEU A 186 15.87 10.30 -9.77
N LEU A 187 15.26 11.25 -9.06
CA LEU A 187 13.86 11.68 -9.32
C LEU A 187 13.76 12.92 -10.22
N THR A 188 14.88 13.55 -10.57
CA THR A 188 14.95 14.68 -11.52
C THR A 188 14.95 14.23 -12.98
N THR A 189 15.28 12.96 -13.24
CA THR A 189 15.25 12.37 -14.58
C THR A 189 13.79 12.19 -15.07
N PRO A 190 13.45 12.66 -16.28
CA PRO A 190 12.09 12.59 -16.85
C PRO A 190 11.44 11.21 -16.88
#